data_AF-A0A356G3U5-F1
#
_entry.id   AF-A0A356G3U5-F1
#
_cell.length_a   1.000
_cell.length_b   1.000
_cell.length_c   1.000
_cell.angle_alpha   90.00
_cell.angle_beta   90.00
_cell.angle_gamma   90.00
#
_symmetry.space_group_name_H-M   'P 1'
#
loop_
_entity.id
_entity.type
_entity.pdbx_description
1 polymer ?
#
loop_
_entity_poly.entity_id
_entity_poly.type
_entity_poly.pdbx_seq_one_letter_code
_entity_poly.pdbx_strand_id
1 'polypeptide(L)'
;MVERDRLTSVYIGMGIAIPHGTNEAKDSVVRTGVVLQQYPEGVDFDGERAQLVFGIAGRGEEHLEVLANICRILEDEAVLEKMKTTDDVDWVVRVLSGRA
;
A
#
# COMPACT_ATOMS: atom_id res chain seq x y z
N MET A 1 11.84 -5.25 2.57
CA MET A 1 11.26 -4.04 1.95
C MET A 1 12.25 -3.38 1.02
N VAL A 2 13.29 -2.71 1.53
CA VAL A 2 14.30 -2.07 0.66
C VAL A 2 14.93 -3.04 -0.34
N GLU A 3 15.30 -4.25 0.11
CA GLU A 3 15.87 -5.25 -0.80
C GLU A 3 14.88 -5.71 -1.89
N ARG A 4 13.59 -5.81 -1.56
CA ARG A 4 12.57 -6.17 -2.53
C ARG A 4 12.43 -5.10 -3.61
N ASP A 5 12.45 -3.83 -3.21
CA ASP A 5 12.34 -2.68 -4.11
C ASP A 5 13.50 -2.59 -5.11
N ARG A 6 14.73 -2.91 -4.66
CA ARG A 6 15.91 -2.98 -5.54
C ARG A 6 15.81 -4.03 -6.65
N LEU A 7 15.03 -5.10 -6.46
CA LEU A 7 14.83 -6.14 -7.48
C LEU A 7 13.89 -5.66 -8.59
N THR A 8 12.85 -4.93 -8.22
CA THR A 8 11.84 -4.34 -9.10
C THR A 8 11.05 -3.36 -8.26
N SER A 9 10.85 -2.15 -8.79
CA SER A 9 10.13 -1.07 -8.11
C SER A 9 8.83 -1.56 -7.47
N VAL A 10 8.58 -1.13 -6.24
CA VAL A 10 7.31 -1.37 -5.54
C VAL A 10 6.27 -0.28 -5.81
N TYR A 11 6.58 0.69 -6.66
CA TYR A 11 5.59 1.61 -7.22
C TYR A 11 4.73 0.87 -8.25
N ILE A 12 3.40 1.00 -8.13
CA ILE A 12 2.43 0.26 -8.95
C ILE A 12 1.57 1.17 -9.82
N GLY A 13 1.89 2.47 -9.88
CA GLY A 13 1.14 3.47 -10.65
C GLY A 13 0.16 4.28 -9.80
N MET A 14 -0.41 5.31 -10.43
CA MET A 14 -1.49 6.15 -9.88
C MET A 14 -1.17 6.83 -8.54
N GLY A 15 0.12 7.02 -8.24
CA GLY A 15 0.58 7.57 -6.98
C GLY A 15 0.60 6.58 -5.82
N ILE A 16 0.69 5.27 -6.09
CA ILE A 16 0.65 4.21 -5.09
C ILE A 16 1.96 3.42 -5.09
N ALA A 17 2.54 3.22 -3.90
CA ALA A 17 3.63 2.29 -3.66
C ALA A 17 3.22 1.24 -2.61
N ILE A 18 3.70 0.00 -2.78
CA ILE A 18 3.36 -1.14 -1.93
C ILE A 18 4.59 -1.85 -1.33
N PRO A 19 5.44 -1.19 -0.54
CA PRO A 19 6.65 -1.83 0.01
C PRO A 19 6.32 -3.12 0.78
N HIS A 20 7.02 -4.22 0.46
CA HIS A 20 6.84 -5.52 1.11
C HIS A 20 8.17 -6.29 1.23
N GLY A 21 8.20 -7.36 2.02
CA GLY A 21 9.37 -8.22 2.18
C GLY A 21 9.71 -9.01 0.92
N THR A 22 10.92 -9.58 0.86
CA THR A 22 11.22 -10.64 -0.11
C THR A 22 10.65 -11.98 0.39
N ASN A 23 10.66 -13.01 -0.46
CA ASN A 23 10.16 -14.33 -0.07
C ASN A 23 10.98 -14.94 1.07
N GLU A 24 12.29 -14.69 1.10
CA GLU A 24 13.23 -15.17 2.12
C GLU A 24 12.97 -14.53 3.49
N ALA A 25 12.34 -13.35 3.51
CA ALA A 25 12.00 -12.64 4.74
C ALA A 25 10.64 -13.06 5.34
N LYS A 26 9.89 -13.96 4.71
CA LYS A 26 8.51 -14.33 5.13
C LYS A 26 8.44 -14.85 6.57
N ASP A 27 9.45 -15.61 7.01
CA ASP A 27 9.49 -16.17 8.36
C ASP A 27 9.72 -15.12 9.46
N SER A 28 10.12 -13.90 9.08
CA SER A 28 10.22 -12.77 10.01
C SER A 28 8.88 -12.10 10.32
N VAL A 29 7.81 -12.43 9.59
CA VAL A 29 6.47 -11.85 9.78
C VAL A 29 5.79 -12.51 10.98
N VAL A 30 5.73 -11.79 12.10
CA VAL A 30 5.04 -12.24 13.32
C VAL A 30 3.52 -12.28 13.13
N ARG A 31 2.96 -11.28 12.43
CA ARG A 31 1.53 -11.15 12.15
C ARG A 31 1.33 -10.41 10.83
N THR A 32 0.37 -10.86 10.03
CA THR A 32 -0.06 -10.14 8.84
C THR A 32 -0.66 -8.78 9.21
N GLY A 33 -0.34 -7.76 8.41
CA GLY A 33 -0.80 -6.41 8.63
C GLY A 33 -0.38 -5.45 7.53
N VAL A 34 -1.03 -4.29 7.56
CA VAL A 34 -0.79 -3.17 6.64
C VAL A 34 -0.60 -1.90 7.44
N VAL A 35 0.33 -1.08 6.99
CA VAL A 35 0.43 0.33 7.37
C VAL A 35 0.18 1.17 6.13
N LEU A 36 -0.65 2.20 6.25
CA LEU A 36 -0.83 3.21 5.21
C LEU A 36 -0.19 4.52 5.68
N GLN A 37 0.72 5.04 4.88
CA GLN A 37 1.25 6.40 5.02
C GLN A 37 0.81 7.24 3.83
N GLN A 38 0.17 8.37 4.12
CA GLN A 38 -0.25 9.36 3.14
C GLN A 38 0.80 10.47 3.04
N TYR A 39 1.19 10.82 1.82
CA TYR A 39 2.09 11.91 1.46
C TYR A 39 1.38 12.76 0.39
N PRO A 40 0.58 13.77 0.76
CA PRO A 40 -0.21 14.54 -0.21
C PRO A 40 0.62 15.14 -1.36
N GLU A 41 1.86 15.57 -1.06
CA GLU A 41 2.82 16.12 -2.03
C GLU A 41 3.61 15.04 -2.81
N GLY A 42 3.47 13.78 -2.42
CA GLY A 42 4.19 12.65 -2.99
C GLY A 42 5.63 12.50 -2.47
N VAL A 43 6.07 11.26 -2.35
CA VAL A 43 7.48 10.90 -2.09
C VAL A 43 8.07 10.20 -3.31
N ASP A 44 9.39 10.37 -3.53
CA ASP A 44 10.09 9.72 -4.64
C ASP A 44 10.09 8.21 -4.51
N PHE A 45 9.65 7.53 -5.57
CA PHE A 45 9.90 6.11 -5.80
C PHE A 45 10.39 5.98 -7.24
N ASP A 46 11.71 5.94 -7.43
CA ASP A 46 12.36 5.77 -8.73
C ASP A 46 11.95 6.80 -9.82
N GLY A 47 11.77 8.07 -9.43
CA GLY A 47 11.34 9.14 -10.34
C GLY A 47 9.82 9.30 -10.43
N GLU A 48 9.05 8.34 -9.90
CA GLU A 48 7.61 8.46 -9.72
C GLU A 48 7.27 9.11 -8.38
N ARG A 49 6.02 9.57 -8.23
CA ARG A 49 5.54 10.26 -7.02
C ARG A 49 4.48 9.42 -6.33
N ALA A 50 4.86 8.73 -5.25
CA ALA A 50 3.91 7.97 -4.43
C ALA A 50 3.26 8.88 -3.38
N GLN A 51 1.95 9.05 -3.46
CA GLN A 51 1.14 9.76 -2.47
C GLN A 51 0.57 8.81 -1.41
N LEU A 52 0.37 7.54 -1.76
CA LEU A 52 -0.09 6.49 -0.86
C LEU A 52 0.97 5.40 -0.79
N VAL A 53 1.48 5.13 0.40
CA VAL A 53 2.46 4.08 0.65
C VAL A 53 1.86 3.03 1.58
N PHE A 54 1.57 1.85 1.03
CA PHE A 54 1.06 0.71 1.78
C PHE A 54 2.19 -0.26 2.13
N GLY A 55 2.70 -0.17 3.35
CA GLY A 55 3.66 -1.16 3.85
C GLY A 55 2.94 -2.45 4.22
N ILE A 56 3.27 -3.55 3.54
CA ILE A 56 2.59 -4.84 3.71
C ILE A 56 3.55 -5.85 4.34
N ALA A 57 3.12 -6.44 5.46
CA ALA A 57 3.72 -7.64 6.03
C ALA A 57 2.67 -8.75 5.94
N GLY A 58 2.92 -9.80 5.14
CA GLY A 58 2.00 -10.93 5.00
C GLY A 58 2.74 -12.24 5.27
N ARG A 59 2.10 -13.13 6.05
CA ARG A 59 2.61 -14.48 6.27
C ARG A 59 2.25 -15.36 5.05
N GLY A 60 3.22 -16.10 4.51
CA GLY A 60 2.98 -16.88 3.28
C GLY A 60 2.58 -16.00 2.09
N GLU A 61 1.47 -16.31 1.43
CA GLU A 61 0.94 -15.57 0.26
C GLU A 61 -0.10 -14.49 0.62
N GLU A 62 -0.39 -14.28 1.91
CA GLU A 62 -1.44 -13.34 2.36
C GLU A 62 -1.20 -11.89 1.92
N HIS A 63 0.05 -11.50 1.65
CA HIS A 63 0.37 -10.18 1.13
C HIS A 63 -0.26 -9.91 -0.25
N LEU A 64 -0.47 -10.94 -1.07
CA LEU A 64 -1.13 -10.82 -2.37
C LEU A 64 -2.64 -10.59 -2.22
N GLU A 65 -3.28 -11.20 -1.24
CA GLU A 65 -4.70 -10.97 -0.94
C GLU A 65 -4.94 -9.54 -0.46
N VAL A 66 -4.05 -9.07 0.43
CA VAL A 66 -4.04 -7.68 0.89
C VAL A 66 -3.88 -6.72 -0.28
N LEU A 67 -2.92 -6.98 -1.17
CA LEU A 67 -2.70 -6.17 -2.37
C LEU A 67 -3.94 -6.14 -3.27
N ALA A 68 -4.54 -7.30 -3.55
CA ALA A 68 -5.75 -7.38 -4.37
C ALA A 68 -6.92 -6.59 -3.77
N ASN A 69 -7.05 -6.58 -2.45
CA ASN A 69 -8.05 -5.76 -1.76
C ASN A 69 -7.78 -4.26 -1.91
N ILE A 70 -6.54 -3.81 -1.71
CA ILE A 70 -6.15 -2.41 -1.87
C ILE A 70 -6.42 -1.95 -3.31
N CYS A 71 -5.96 -2.71 -4.30
CA CYS A 71 -6.16 -2.36 -5.71
C CYS A 71 -7.64 -2.20 -6.04
N ARG A 72 -8.49 -3.15 -5.64
CA ARG A 72 -9.94 -3.10 -5.90
C ARG A 72 -10.61 -1.86 -5.30
N ILE A 73 -10.23 -1.49 -4.08
CA ILE A 73 -10.79 -0.32 -3.39
C ILE A 73 -10.39 0.98 -4.10
N LEU A 74 -9.18 1.01 -4.66
CA LEU A 74 -8.61 2.18 -5.31
C LEU A 74 -8.87 2.24 -6.83
N GLU A 75 -9.67 1.32 -7.37
CA GLU A 75 -10.18 1.39 -8.75
C GLU A 75 -11.15 2.56 -8.95
N ASP A 76 -11.84 2.99 -7.89
CA ASP A 76 -12.68 4.19 -7.92
C ASP A 76 -11.79 5.45 -7.79
N GLU A 77 -11.69 6.21 -8.88
CA GLU A 77 -10.90 7.44 -8.97
C GLU A 77 -11.29 8.47 -7.89
N ALA A 78 -12.57 8.59 -7.55
CA ALA A 78 -13.02 9.53 -6.51
C ALA A 78 -12.55 9.08 -5.12
N VAL A 79 -12.53 7.78 -4.86
CA VAL A 79 -11.98 7.21 -3.62
C VAL A 79 -10.47 7.41 -3.57
N LEU A 80 -9.76 7.14 -4.66
CA LEU A 80 -8.31 7.30 -4.76
C LEU A 80 -7.89 8.76 -4.49
N GLU A 81 -8.48 9.72 -5.19
CA GLU A 81 -8.14 11.14 -5.05
C GLU A 81 -8.46 11.69 -3.65
N LYS A 82 -9.58 11.24 -3.06
CA LYS A 82 -9.87 11.57 -1.66
C LYS A 82 -8.86 10.94 -0.70
N MET A 83 -8.48 9.68 -0.91
CA MET A 83 -7.55 8.98 -0.03
C MET A 83 -6.15 9.59 -0.03
N LYS A 84 -5.74 10.24 -1.13
CA LYS A 84 -4.44 10.94 -1.24
C LYS A 84 -4.31 12.16 -0.33
N THR A 85 -5.42 12.76 0.11
CA THR A 85 -5.39 14.09 0.75
C THR A 85 -6.23 14.20 2.03
N THR A 86 -7.13 13.25 2.30
CA THR A 86 -8.03 13.31 3.45
C THR A 86 -7.30 13.17 4.79
N ASP A 87 -7.78 13.91 5.78
CA ASP A 87 -7.40 13.82 7.20
C ASP A 87 -8.41 12.99 8.04
N ASP A 88 -9.49 12.47 7.42
CA ASP A 88 -10.51 11.66 8.07
C ASP A 88 -10.05 10.19 8.17
N VAL A 89 -9.38 9.89 9.28
CA VAL A 89 -8.89 8.54 9.60
C VAL A 89 -10.02 7.52 9.66
N ASP A 90 -11.20 7.89 10.16
CA ASP A 90 -12.33 6.96 10.26
C ASP A 90 -12.87 6.60 8.87
N TRP A 91 -12.92 7.57 7.95
CA TRP A 91 -13.25 7.30 6.55
C TRP A 91 -12.23 6.36 5.90
N VAL A 92 -10.94 6.60 6.10
CA VAL A 92 -9.87 5.72 5.59
C VAL A 92 -10.06 4.28 6.09
N VAL A 93 -10.28 4.11 7.39
CA VAL A 93 -10.50 2.77 7.98
C VAL A 93 -11.77 2.11 7.43
N ARG A 94 -12.88 2.84 7.28
CA ARG A 94 -14.13 2.30 6.71
C ARG A 94 -13.95 1.82 5.28
N VAL A 95 -13.30 2.64 4.45
CA VAL A 95 -13.02 2.32 3.04
C VAL A 95 -12.12 1.09 2.92
N LEU A 96 -10.98 1.07 3.63
CA LEU A 96 -10.04 -0.06 3.59
C LEU A 96 -10.60 -1.36 4.17
N SER A 97 -11.60 -1.27 5.06
CA SER A 97 -12.28 -2.43 5.64
C SER A 97 -13.43 -2.98 4.75
N GLY A 98 -13.68 -2.37 3.59
CA GLY A 98 -14.80 -2.76 2.71
C GLY A 98 -16.18 -2.45 3.30
N ARG A 99 -16.28 -1.44 4.17
CA ARG A 99 -17.52 -1.01 4.85
C ARG A 99 -18.03 0.36 4.36
N ALA A 100 -17.58 0.78 3.19
CA ALA A 100 -17.96 2.05 2.55
C ALA A 100 -19.13 1.85 1.58
#